data_AF-A0A1Y1LU54-F1
#
_entry.id   AF-A0A1Y1LU54-F1
#
_cell.length_a   1.000
_cell.length_b   1.000
_cell.length_c   1.000
_cell.angle_alpha   90.00
_cell.angle_beta   90.00
_cell.angle_gamma   90.00
#
_symmetry.space_group_name_H-M   'P 1'
#
loop_
_entity.id
_entity.type
_entity.pdbx_description
1 polymer ?
#
loop_
_entity_poly.entity_id
_entity_poly.type
_entity_poly.pdbx_seq_one_letter_code
_entity_poly.pdbx_strand_id
1 'polypeptide(L)'
;MLNASGNLDFCYYNFLCAHPFFDISDFNHIYSNIGYVFMGALFLLITAYRHRYLVHKRGHGIPKHYGLFYAMGMALIMEGILSASYHVCPNQSNFQFDTSFMYVMAALCLVQLYQKRHPDVNADAYATFVALGIAIFSAMLGVLNGHIALWIVFIIVYISFCFYVSFNIYFISYVRKGLTSVYDEWQEDRDVKKALEPRRKAHFIIIMVANVLNVILAWMGIVCHFMGTDFATFLLGLLMGNTIMYAVVYIIMKYVNHEKLCAQPILYAVLGMIIWAFAAYFFNSNTSLWSVSAAESKEYNKHCIVLNFYDNHDVWHLLSAVALFFSFMLLLTLDDDLINTPHTSIMVF
;
A
#
# COMPACT_ATOMS: atom_id res chain seq x y z
N MET A 1 -14.30 -7.58 28.79
CA MET A 1 -14.83 -6.20 29.02
C MET A 1 -16.35 -6.11 28.88
N LEU A 2 -16.98 -6.78 27.91
CA LEU A 2 -18.45 -6.87 27.80
C LEU A 2 -19.12 -7.49 29.04
N ASN A 3 -18.57 -8.58 29.57
CA ASN A 3 -19.08 -9.25 30.77
C ASN A 3 -18.99 -8.38 32.04
N ALA A 4 -18.20 -7.31 32.03
CA ALA A 4 -18.02 -6.42 33.18
C ALA A 4 -18.94 -5.20 33.14
N SER A 5 -19.21 -4.63 31.95
CA SER A 5 -20.04 -3.43 31.80
C SER A 5 -21.48 -3.71 31.36
N GLY A 6 -21.73 -4.84 30.69
CA GLY A 6 -23.03 -5.16 30.08
C GLY A 6 -23.43 -4.24 28.90
N ASN A 7 -22.59 -3.27 28.53
CA ASN A 7 -22.89 -2.28 27.49
C ASN A 7 -22.44 -2.79 26.12
N LEU A 8 -23.42 -3.26 25.32
CA LEU A 8 -23.23 -3.76 23.96
C LEU A 8 -22.99 -2.66 22.92
N ASP A 9 -22.96 -1.40 23.31
CA ASP A 9 -22.79 -0.27 22.39
C ASP A 9 -21.36 0.31 22.43
N PHE A 10 -20.51 -0.21 23.32
CA PHE A 10 -19.12 0.24 23.44
C PHE A 10 -18.18 -0.41 22.41
N CYS A 11 -18.42 -1.68 22.06
CA CYS A 11 -17.61 -2.43 21.10
C CYS A 11 -18.52 -3.03 20.01
N TYR A 12 -18.11 -2.89 18.76
CA TYR A 12 -18.93 -3.14 17.58
C TYR A 12 -18.64 -4.53 17.01
N TYR A 13 -18.99 -5.57 17.76
CA TYR A 13 -18.74 -6.95 17.35
C TYR A 13 -19.78 -7.47 16.35
N ASN A 14 -19.39 -8.52 15.62
CA ASN A 14 -20.34 -9.43 15.00
C ASN A 14 -20.79 -10.47 16.05
N PHE A 15 -21.73 -10.09 16.91
CA PHE A 15 -22.33 -10.93 17.96
C PHE A 15 -22.89 -12.27 17.47
N LEU A 16 -23.30 -12.39 16.20
CA LEU A 16 -23.78 -13.66 15.63
C LEU A 16 -22.67 -14.68 15.33
N CYS A 17 -21.41 -14.24 15.34
CA CYS A 17 -20.22 -15.07 15.15
C CYS A 17 -19.13 -14.78 16.20
N ALA A 18 -19.46 -14.11 17.30
CA ALA A 18 -18.49 -13.81 18.35
C ALA A 18 -18.23 -15.05 19.20
N HIS A 19 -17.01 -15.58 19.15
CA HIS A 19 -16.60 -16.72 19.95
C HIS A 19 -15.73 -16.27 21.13
N PRO A 20 -16.25 -16.30 22.37
CA PRO A 20 -15.47 -15.91 23.53
C PRO A 20 -14.42 -16.97 23.89
N PHE A 21 -13.26 -16.53 24.36
CA PHE A 21 -12.22 -17.39 24.93
C PHE A 21 -11.55 -16.68 26.11
N PHE A 22 -11.60 -17.30 27.30
CA PHE A 22 -11.26 -16.64 28.57
C PHE A 22 -11.99 -15.29 28.73
N ASP A 23 -11.27 -14.20 28.97
CA ASP A 23 -11.82 -12.86 29.20
C ASP A 23 -12.06 -12.05 27.91
N ILE A 24 -11.74 -12.65 26.75
CA ILE A 24 -11.90 -12.05 25.43
C ILE A 24 -13.27 -12.46 24.87
N SER A 25 -14.08 -11.47 24.51
CA SER A 25 -15.45 -11.69 24.03
C SER A 25 -15.51 -12.11 22.55
N ASP A 26 -14.50 -11.76 21.76
CA ASP A 26 -14.48 -11.93 20.31
C ASP A 26 -13.15 -12.52 19.81
N PHE A 27 -12.81 -13.71 20.30
CA PHE A 27 -11.48 -14.30 20.11
C PHE A 27 -11.20 -14.71 18.67
N ASN A 28 -12.20 -15.17 17.92
CA ASN A 28 -12.02 -15.55 16.52
C ASN A 28 -11.50 -14.39 15.65
N HIS A 29 -12.03 -13.18 15.84
CA HIS A 29 -11.59 -11.97 15.12
C HIS A 29 -10.19 -11.51 15.51
N ILE A 30 -9.76 -11.77 16.75
CA ILE A 30 -8.36 -11.57 17.15
C ILE A 30 -7.47 -12.64 16.51
N TYR A 31 -7.89 -13.90 16.53
CA TYR A 31 -7.09 -15.03 16.09
C TYR A 31 -6.91 -15.07 14.57
N SER A 32 -7.90 -14.64 13.78
CA SER A 32 -7.81 -14.62 12.31
C SER A 32 -6.63 -13.79 11.78
N ASN A 33 -6.14 -12.83 12.58
CA ASN A 33 -4.95 -12.01 12.28
C ASN A 33 -3.61 -12.73 12.40
N ILE A 34 -3.57 -13.96 12.96
CA ILE A 34 -2.34 -14.76 13.07
C ILE A 34 -1.68 -15.02 11.71
N GLY A 35 -2.49 -15.04 10.64
CA GLY A 35 -2.02 -15.20 9.27
C GLY A 35 -0.98 -14.16 8.88
N TYR A 36 -1.20 -12.88 9.22
CA TYR A 36 -0.26 -11.79 8.93
C TYR A 36 1.07 -11.98 9.67
N VAL A 37 1.02 -12.36 10.96
CA VAL A 37 2.22 -12.60 11.76
C VAL A 37 3.04 -13.75 11.19
N PHE A 38 2.39 -14.86 10.85
CA PHE A 38 3.06 -16.03 10.28
C PHE A 38 3.67 -15.71 8.91
N MET A 39 2.90 -15.08 8.02
CA MET A 39 3.36 -14.74 6.68
C MET A 39 4.48 -13.68 6.70
N GLY A 40 4.40 -12.70 7.60
CA GLY A 40 5.47 -11.73 7.83
C GLY A 40 6.75 -12.39 8.34
N ALA A 41 6.66 -13.30 9.32
CA ALA A 41 7.81 -14.05 9.82
C ALA A 41 8.44 -14.93 8.71
N LEU A 42 7.61 -15.62 7.92
CA LEU A 42 8.07 -16.40 6.78
C LEU A 42 8.81 -15.52 5.75
N PHE A 43 8.26 -14.34 5.43
CA PHE A 43 8.89 -13.40 4.52
C PHE A 43 10.24 -12.89 5.05
N LEU A 44 10.35 -12.61 6.35
CA LEU A 44 11.62 -12.22 6.99
C LEU A 44 12.65 -13.34 6.92
N LEU A 45 12.26 -14.59 7.16
CA LEU A 45 13.16 -15.74 7.04
C LEU A 45 13.68 -15.91 5.61
N ILE A 46 12.80 -15.80 4.60
CA ILE A 46 13.17 -15.86 3.19
C ILE A 46 14.10 -14.69 2.81
N THR A 47 13.79 -13.48 3.30
CA THR A 47 14.61 -12.29 3.07
C THR A 47 15.99 -12.45 3.70
N ALA A 48 16.08 -12.98 4.92
CA ALA A 48 17.33 -13.27 5.62
C ALA A 48 18.15 -14.34 4.90
N TYR A 49 17.51 -15.42 4.45
CA TYR A 49 18.15 -16.44 3.64
C TYR A 49 18.74 -15.83 2.37
N ARG A 50 17.95 -15.05 1.62
CA ARG A 50 18.41 -14.38 0.39
C ARG A 50 19.53 -13.38 0.67
N HIS A 51 19.45 -12.59 1.73
CA HIS A 51 20.49 -11.63 2.10
C HIS A 51 21.82 -12.32 2.41
N ARG A 52 21.79 -13.48 3.08
CA ARG A 52 23.00 -14.20 3.49
C ARG A 52 23.62 -15.05 2.38
N TYR A 53 22.81 -15.69 1.55
CA TYR A 53 23.28 -16.73 0.63
C TYR A 53 23.30 -16.31 -0.85
N LEU A 54 22.59 -15.26 -1.27
CA LEU A 54 22.76 -14.74 -2.63
C LEU A 54 24.05 -13.91 -2.70
N VAL A 55 25.05 -14.45 -3.38
CA VAL A 55 26.30 -13.76 -3.68
C VAL A 55 26.03 -12.69 -4.73
N HIS A 56 26.18 -11.42 -4.36
CA HIS A 56 26.05 -10.29 -5.27
C HIS A 56 27.41 -9.99 -5.90
N LYS A 57 27.49 -10.10 -7.23
CA LYS A 57 28.66 -9.60 -7.98
C LYS A 57 28.64 -8.08 -7.95
N ARG A 58 29.74 -7.46 -7.55
CA ARG A 58 29.86 -5.99 -7.60
C ARG A 58 29.61 -5.50 -9.03
N GLY A 59 28.81 -4.44 -9.16
CA GLY A 59 28.48 -3.83 -10.44
C GLY A 59 27.52 -4.64 -11.33
N HIS A 60 26.84 -5.67 -10.81
CA HIS A 60 25.82 -6.44 -11.53
C HIS A 60 24.50 -6.52 -10.77
N GLY A 61 23.39 -6.59 -11.52
CA GLY A 61 22.04 -6.63 -10.98
C GLY A 61 21.52 -5.30 -10.50
N ILE A 62 20.28 -5.29 -10.02
CA ILE A 62 19.73 -4.12 -9.34
C ILE A 62 20.28 -4.11 -7.89
N PRO A 63 20.84 -2.99 -7.40
CA PRO A 63 21.22 -2.86 -6.00
C PRO A 63 20.06 -3.20 -5.06
N LYS A 64 20.21 -4.24 -4.23
CA LYS A 64 19.17 -4.70 -3.32
C LYS A 64 19.33 -4.04 -1.95
N HIS A 65 18.38 -3.20 -1.56
CA HIS A 65 18.27 -2.66 -0.21
C HIS A 65 17.43 -3.59 0.67
N TYR A 66 18.06 -4.64 1.23
CA TYR A 66 17.39 -5.62 2.09
C TYR A 66 16.69 -4.99 3.31
N GLY A 67 17.15 -3.83 3.78
CA GLY A 67 16.52 -3.08 4.88
C GLY A 67 15.03 -2.78 4.65
N LEU A 68 14.65 -2.40 3.43
CA LEU A 68 13.24 -2.15 3.09
C LEU A 68 12.41 -3.44 3.08
N PHE A 69 12.97 -4.54 2.58
CA PHE A 69 12.28 -5.84 2.66
C PHE A 69 12.10 -6.31 4.10
N TYR A 70 13.09 -6.11 4.99
CA TYR A 70 12.89 -6.36 6.41
C TYR A 70 11.79 -5.46 7.00
N ALA A 71 11.76 -4.17 6.63
CA ALA A 71 10.71 -3.25 7.07
C ALA A 71 9.32 -3.71 6.59
N MET A 72 9.18 -4.18 5.36
CA MET A 72 7.92 -4.72 4.83
C MET A 72 7.48 -5.97 5.61
N GLY A 73 8.38 -6.91 5.87
CA GLY A 73 8.07 -8.10 6.67
C GLY A 73 7.68 -7.77 8.11
N MET A 74 8.37 -6.82 8.75
CA MET A 74 8.01 -6.33 10.08
C MET A 74 6.68 -5.57 10.06
N ALA A 75 6.39 -4.77 9.03
CA ALA A 75 5.13 -4.08 8.88
C ALA A 75 3.95 -5.06 8.77
N LEU A 76 4.13 -6.18 8.07
CA LEU A 76 3.11 -7.24 7.98
C LEU A 76 2.88 -7.95 9.33
N ILE A 77 3.93 -8.15 10.14
CA ILE A 77 3.76 -8.68 11.51
C ILE A 77 3.00 -7.68 12.37
N MET A 78 3.39 -6.40 12.30
CA MET A 78 2.78 -5.33 13.08
C MET A 78 1.32 -5.10 12.69
N GLU A 79 0.98 -5.22 11.40
CA GLU A 79 -0.41 -5.27 10.92
C GLU A 79 -1.21 -6.32 11.69
N GLY A 80 -0.73 -7.56 11.72
CA GLY A 80 -1.43 -8.63 12.46
C GLY A 80 -1.61 -8.35 13.95
N ILE A 81 -0.59 -7.79 14.61
CA ILE A 81 -0.64 -7.47 16.04
C ILE A 81 -1.64 -6.34 16.32
N LEU A 82 -1.62 -5.27 15.52
CA LEU A 82 -2.43 -4.08 15.76
C LEU A 82 -3.87 -4.26 15.26
N SER A 83 -4.07 -5.01 14.18
CA SER A 83 -5.39 -5.46 13.75
C SER A 83 -6.05 -6.35 14.80
N ALA A 84 -5.30 -7.33 15.35
CA ALA A 84 -5.76 -8.13 16.47
C ALA A 84 -6.11 -7.26 17.71
N SER A 85 -5.33 -6.21 17.96
CA SER A 85 -5.59 -5.26 19.05
C SER A 85 -6.87 -4.44 18.83
N TYR A 86 -7.19 -4.09 17.58
CA TYR A 86 -8.47 -3.45 17.23
C TYR A 86 -9.66 -4.36 17.56
N HIS A 87 -9.58 -5.65 17.22
CA HIS A 87 -10.66 -6.63 17.48
C HIS A 87 -10.86 -6.98 18.96
N VAL A 88 -9.98 -6.50 19.87
CA VAL A 88 -10.24 -6.57 21.32
C VAL A 88 -11.45 -5.72 21.72
N CYS A 89 -11.69 -4.61 21.03
CA CYS A 89 -12.89 -3.79 21.16
C CYS A 89 -12.97 -2.83 19.96
N PRO A 90 -13.64 -3.26 18.87
CA PRO A 90 -13.74 -2.47 17.65
C PRO A 90 -14.63 -1.24 17.88
N ASN A 91 -14.11 -0.07 17.56
CA ASN A 91 -14.81 1.23 17.61
C ASN A 91 -14.07 2.27 16.75
N GLN A 92 -14.65 3.46 16.61
CA GLN A 92 -14.11 4.56 15.80
C GLN A 92 -12.70 5.02 16.22
N SER A 93 -12.36 4.94 17.51
CA SER A 93 -11.06 5.37 18.02
C SER A 93 -9.96 4.33 17.78
N ASN A 94 -10.31 3.04 17.83
CA ASN A 94 -9.36 1.94 17.71
C ASN A 94 -9.14 1.49 16.27
N PHE A 95 -10.04 1.82 15.33
CA PHE A 95 -9.95 1.41 13.92
C PHE A 95 -8.62 1.78 13.27
N GLN A 96 -8.01 2.90 13.67
CA GLN A 96 -6.74 3.36 13.11
C GLN A 96 -5.56 2.45 13.43
N PHE A 97 -5.64 1.60 14.47
CA PHE A 97 -4.60 0.62 14.75
C PHE A 97 -4.43 -0.39 13.60
N ASP A 98 -5.53 -0.76 12.95
CA ASP A 98 -5.57 -1.64 11.79
C ASP A 98 -5.07 -0.89 10.54
N THR A 99 -5.74 0.21 10.18
CA THR A 99 -5.51 0.87 8.87
C THR A 99 -4.16 1.57 8.74
N SER A 100 -3.55 2.01 9.85
CA SER A 100 -2.28 2.74 9.78
C SER A 100 -1.15 1.91 9.18
N PHE A 101 -1.07 0.61 9.52
CA PHE A 101 -0.03 -0.26 9.00
C PHE A 101 -0.30 -0.74 7.58
N MET A 102 -1.57 -0.77 7.15
CA MET A 102 -1.92 -0.87 5.73
C MET A 102 -1.30 0.29 4.91
N TYR A 103 -1.37 1.53 5.42
CA TYR A 103 -0.72 2.67 4.75
C TYR A 103 0.81 2.54 4.73
N VAL A 104 1.40 2.13 5.86
CA VAL A 104 2.85 1.87 5.95
C VAL A 104 3.26 0.86 4.89
N MET A 105 2.56 -0.27 4.79
CA MET A 105 2.86 -1.31 3.81
C MET A 105 2.70 -0.83 2.37
N ALA A 106 1.63 -0.09 2.05
CA ALA A 106 1.45 0.49 0.72
C ALA A 106 2.59 1.46 0.35
N ALA A 107 2.98 2.34 1.28
CA ALA A 107 4.09 3.27 1.08
C ALA A 107 5.42 2.54 0.90
N LEU A 108 5.71 1.51 1.72
CA LEU A 108 6.91 0.70 1.59
C LEU A 108 6.96 -0.03 0.23
N CYS A 109 5.85 -0.61 -0.22
CA CYS A 109 5.76 -1.23 -1.54
C CYS A 109 6.05 -0.23 -2.67
N LEU A 110 5.47 0.97 -2.60
CA LEU A 110 5.68 2.02 -3.60
C LEU A 110 7.15 2.49 -3.63
N VAL A 111 7.73 2.78 -2.46
CA VAL A 111 9.15 3.16 -2.34
C VAL A 111 10.06 2.04 -2.85
N GLN A 112 9.77 0.78 -2.50
CA GLN A 112 10.55 -0.37 -2.95
C GLN A 112 10.48 -0.57 -4.47
N LEU A 113 9.33 -0.35 -5.09
CA LEU A 113 9.20 -0.36 -6.55
C LEU A 113 10.03 0.75 -7.18
N TYR A 114 9.97 1.96 -6.62
CA TYR A 114 10.63 3.14 -7.20
C TYR A 114 12.15 3.06 -7.12
N GLN A 115 12.68 2.65 -5.96
CA GLN A 115 14.12 2.55 -5.73
C GLN A 115 14.81 1.48 -6.58
N LYS A 116 14.10 0.46 -7.08
CA LYS A 116 14.68 -0.58 -7.95
C LYS A 116 15.33 0.00 -9.22
N ARG A 117 14.72 1.03 -9.81
CA ARG A 117 15.27 1.69 -11.02
C ARG A 117 15.98 3.00 -10.71
N HIS A 118 15.78 3.53 -9.51
CA HIS A 118 16.36 4.79 -9.06
C HIS A 118 17.14 4.59 -7.74
N PRO A 119 18.18 3.73 -7.71
CA PRO A 119 18.92 3.43 -6.46
C PRO A 119 19.66 4.67 -5.92
N ASP A 120 19.96 5.62 -6.79
CA ASP A 120 20.59 6.90 -6.44
C ASP A 120 19.59 7.90 -5.83
N VAL A 121 18.28 7.66 -5.98
CA VAL A 121 17.19 8.43 -5.37
C VAL A 121 16.70 7.68 -4.14
N ASN A 122 17.50 7.72 -3.08
CA ASN A 122 17.06 7.27 -1.78
C ASN A 122 16.08 8.30 -1.21
N ALA A 123 14.81 7.92 -1.11
CA ALA A 123 13.86 8.62 -0.27
C ALA A 123 14.41 8.60 1.17
N ASP A 124 14.73 9.77 1.70
CA ASP A 124 15.23 9.89 3.06
C ASP A 124 14.19 9.31 4.01
N ALA A 125 14.60 8.38 4.89
CA ALA A 125 13.68 7.68 5.77
C ALA A 125 12.88 8.66 6.62
N TYR A 126 13.52 9.74 7.09
CA TYR A 126 12.85 10.80 7.85
C TYR A 126 11.76 11.49 7.02
N ALA A 127 12.06 11.86 5.77
CA ALA A 127 11.07 12.48 4.89
C ALA A 127 9.88 11.54 4.61
N THR A 128 10.14 10.24 4.38
CA THR A 128 9.08 9.24 4.17
C THR A 128 8.22 9.05 5.42
N PHE A 129 8.82 8.93 6.61
CA PHE A 129 8.06 8.79 7.85
C PHE A 129 7.28 10.05 8.23
N VAL A 130 7.81 11.24 7.95
CA VAL A 130 7.08 12.50 8.13
C VAL A 130 5.89 12.57 7.17
N ALA A 131 6.08 12.26 5.89
CA ALA A 131 4.98 12.23 4.92
C ALA A 131 3.90 11.22 5.32
N LEU A 132 4.29 10.04 5.78
CA LEU A 132 3.38 9.02 6.26
C LEU A 132 2.66 9.45 7.56
N GLY A 133 3.38 10.09 8.49
CA GLY A 133 2.80 10.64 9.71
C GLY A 133 1.76 11.74 9.42
N ILE A 134 2.02 12.62 8.45
CA ILE A 134 1.05 13.61 7.97
C ILE A 134 -0.17 12.92 7.36
N ALA A 135 0.02 11.87 6.56
CA ALA A 135 -1.07 11.12 5.94
C ALA A 135 -1.94 10.38 6.98
N ILE A 136 -1.33 9.74 7.99
CA ILE A 136 -2.04 9.08 9.10
C ILE A 136 -2.79 10.14 9.93
N PHE A 137 -2.15 11.27 10.23
CA PHE A 137 -2.79 12.36 10.97
C PHE A 137 -3.98 12.96 10.20
N SER A 138 -3.85 13.16 8.88
CA SER A 138 -4.99 13.61 8.06
C SER A 138 -6.10 12.57 8.02
N ALA A 139 -5.75 11.27 8.01
CA ALA A 139 -6.74 10.19 8.13
C ALA A 139 -7.49 10.24 9.46
N MET A 140 -6.77 10.45 10.56
CA MET A 140 -7.36 10.60 11.89
C MET A 140 -8.35 11.76 11.95
N LEU A 141 -7.97 12.94 11.43
CA LEU A 141 -8.86 14.10 11.37
C LEU A 141 -10.06 13.86 10.46
N GLY A 142 -9.87 13.16 9.34
CA GLY A 142 -10.92 12.80 8.40
C GLY A 142 -11.97 11.87 9.02
N VAL A 143 -11.54 10.92 9.85
CA VAL A 143 -12.44 9.99 10.58
C VAL A 143 -13.21 10.69 11.69
N LEU A 144 -12.56 11.58 12.46
CA LEU A 144 -13.21 12.24 13.60
C LEU A 144 -14.21 13.33 13.20
N ASN A 145 -13.83 14.18 12.24
CA ASN A 145 -14.62 15.38 11.91
C ASN A 145 -15.41 15.25 10.60
N GLY A 146 -15.03 14.32 9.69
CA GLY A 146 -15.77 14.02 8.46
C GLY A 146 -16.00 15.19 7.49
N HIS A 147 -15.50 16.40 7.77
CA HIS A 147 -15.83 17.59 7.02
C HIS A 147 -15.28 17.54 5.58
N ILE A 148 -16.15 17.86 4.61
CA ILE A 148 -15.79 17.95 3.19
C ILE A 148 -14.62 18.90 2.90
N ALA A 149 -14.42 19.91 3.75
CA ALA A 149 -13.29 20.84 3.63
C ALA A 149 -11.93 20.11 3.71
N LEU A 150 -11.80 19.11 4.59
CA LEU A 150 -10.58 18.32 4.71
C LEU A 150 -10.31 17.52 3.43
N TRP A 151 -11.36 16.94 2.84
CA TRP A 151 -11.27 16.21 1.58
C TRP A 151 -10.81 17.11 0.43
N ILE A 152 -11.42 18.29 0.29
CA ILE A 152 -11.07 19.25 -0.77
C ILE A 152 -9.62 19.70 -0.63
N VAL A 153 -9.20 20.08 0.59
CA VAL A 153 -7.81 20.50 0.85
C VAL A 153 -6.83 19.36 0.55
N PHE A 154 -7.12 18.15 1.02
CA PHE A 154 -6.29 16.98 0.78
C PHE A 154 -6.12 16.71 -0.72
N ILE A 155 -7.21 16.75 -1.50
CA ILE A 155 -7.19 16.51 -2.94
C ILE A 155 -6.37 17.56 -3.68
N ILE A 156 -6.52 18.84 -3.33
CA ILE A 156 -5.73 19.93 -3.93
C ILE A 156 -4.25 19.71 -3.67
N VAL A 157 -3.88 19.43 -2.42
CA VAL A 157 -2.48 19.16 -2.02
C VAL A 157 -1.94 17.92 -2.75
N TYR A 158 -2.73 16.85 -2.80
CA TYR A 158 -2.38 15.59 -3.44
C TYR A 158 -2.14 15.74 -4.94
N ILE A 159 -3.08 16.37 -5.66
CA ILE A 159 -2.94 16.61 -7.11
C ILE A 159 -1.74 17.52 -7.38
N SER A 160 -1.56 18.58 -6.59
CA SER A 160 -0.38 19.46 -6.70
C SER A 160 0.92 18.70 -6.49
N PHE A 161 0.96 17.79 -5.52
CA PHE A 161 2.11 16.92 -5.27
C PHE A 161 2.37 15.95 -6.43
N CYS A 162 1.33 15.34 -7.01
CA CYS A 162 1.46 14.47 -8.18
C CYS A 162 2.06 15.22 -9.37
N PHE A 163 1.58 16.44 -9.65
CA PHE A 163 2.13 17.28 -10.71
C PHE A 163 3.57 17.72 -10.41
N TYR A 164 3.88 18.07 -9.15
CA TYR A 164 5.24 18.42 -8.74
C TYR A 164 6.22 17.24 -8.94
N VAL A 165 5.86 16.04 -8.46
CA VAL A 165 6.68 14.83 -8.65
C VAL A 165 6.83 14.53 -10.14
N SER A 166 5.74 14.59 -10.89
CA SER A 166 5.74 14.34 -12.34
C SER A 166 6.61 15.33 -13.10
N PHE A 167 6.58 16.62 -12.74
CA PHE A 167 7.43 17.65 -13.31
C PHE A 167 8.91 17.36 -13.04
N ASN A 168 9.25 16.96 -11.81
CA ASN A 168 10.63 16.62 -11.45
C ASN A 168 11.13 15.36 -12.18
N ILE A 169 10.28 14.34 -12.35
CA ILE A 169 10.63 13.14 -13.13
C ILE A 169 10.74 13.47 -14.64
N TYR A 170 9.87 14.35 -15.15
CA TYR A 170 9.82 14.70 -16.57
C TYR A 170 11.04 15.51 -17.02
N PHE A 171 11.45 16.51 -16.24
CA PHE A 171 12.57 17.40 -16.59
C PHE A 171 13.93 16.90 -16.09
N ILE A 172 13.96 15.98 -15.12
CA ILE A 172 15.20 15.52 -14.52
C ILE A 172 15.21 14.00 -14.38
N SER A 173 16.34 13.39 -14.71
CA SER A 173 16.65 12.03 -14.24
C SER A 173 16.88 11.96 -12.71
N TYR A 174 16.80 13.07 -11.96
CA TYR A 174 17.07 13.18 -10.52
C TYR A 174 16.22 14.28 -9.85
N VAL A 175 15.37 13.90 -8.89
CA VAL A 175 14.29 14.67 -8.23
C VAL A 175 14.63 16.08 -7.66
N ARG A 176 15.88 16.57 -7.70
CA ARG A 176 16.34 17.70 -6.86
C ARG A 176 16.54 19.06 -7.56
N LYS A 177 16.49 19.17 -8.89
CA LYS A 177 16.82 20.43 -9.64
C LYS A 177 15.97 20.70 -10.90
N GLY A 178 14.65 20.50 -10.84
CA GLY A 178 13.79 20.53 -12.05
C GLY A 178 13.60 21.93 -12.61
N LEU A 179 12.97 22.78 -11.81
CA LEU A 179 12.71 24.17 -12.21
C LEU A 179 14.01 24.94 -12.45
N THR A 180 15.04 24.70 -11.64
CA THR A 180 16.33 25.36 -11.80
C THR A 180 17.02 24.94 -13.10
N SER A 181 17.01 23.65 -13.47
CA SER A 181 17.58 23.20 -14.75
C SER A 181 16.85 23.78 -15.96
N VAL A 182 15.51 23.86 -15.93
CA VAL A 182 14.74 24.47 -17.03
C VAL A 182 14.99 25.97 -17.12
N TYR A 183 15.11 26.64 -15.97
CA TYR A 183 15.45 28.06 -15.91
C TYR A 183 16.86 28.34 -16.45
N ASP A 184 17.84 27.51 -16.09
CA ASP A 184 19.22 27.63 -16.55
C ASP A 184 19.33 27.40 -18.08
N GLU A 185 18.68 26.36 -18.62
CA GLU A 185 18.63 26.09 -20.07
C GLU A 185 17.90 27.21 -20.84
N TRP A 186 16.82 27.75 -20.27
CA TRP A 186 16.12 28.89 -20.85
C TRP A 186 16.96 30.18 -20.82
N GLN A 187 17.75 30.39 -19.77
CA GLN A 187 18.67 31.53 -19.66
C GLN A 187 19.81 31.44 -20.69
N GLU A 188 20.32 30.24 -20.97
CA GLU A 188 21.39 30.04 -21.96
C GLU A 188 20.90 30.20 -23.41
N ASP A 189 19.81 29.53 -23.79
CA ASP A 189 19.40 29.43 -25.21
C ASP A 189 18.23 30.36 -25.58
N ARG A 190 17.54 30.97 -24.59
CA ARG A 190 16.30 31.79 -24.73
C ARG A 190 15.14 31.09 -25.48
N ASP A 191 15.31 29.83 -25.87
CA ASP A 191 14.31 29.04 -26.60
C ASP A 191 13.46 28.22 -25.63
N VAL A 192 12.22 28.66 -25.46
CA VAL A 192 11.22 28.02 -24.59
C VAL A 192 10.86 26.62 -25.09
N LYS A 193 10.90 26.36 -26.41
CA LYS A 193 10.53 25.03 -26.94
C LYS A 193 11.60 24.00 -26.62
N LYS A 194 12.87 24.39 -26.68
CA LYS A 194 14.01 23.52 -26.41
C LYS A 194 14.15 23.21 -24.91
N ALA A 195 13.96 24.23 -24.07
CA ALA A 195 13.94 24.06 -22.61
C ALA A 195 12.78 23.18 -22.10
N LEU A 196 11.68 23.08 -22.87
CA LEU A 196 10.52 22.24 -22.56
C LEU A 196 10.53 20.86 -23.26
N GLU A 197 11.55 20.54 -24.06
CA GLU A 197 11.59 19.27 -24.80
C GLU A 197 11.85 18.09 -23.84
N PRO A 198 11.01 17.02 -23.86
CA PRO A 198 11.21 15.87 -23.00
C PRO A 198 12.53 15.16 -23.32
N ARG A 199 13.43 15.11 -22.32
CA ARG A 199 14.69 14.35 -22.42
C ARG A 199 14.46 12.86 -22.72
N ARG A 200 13.30 12.29 -22.36
CA ARG A 200 12.90 10.92 -22.72
C ARG A 200 11.41 10.82 -23.07
N LYS A 201 11.06 10.92 -24.36
CA LYS A 201 9.68 10.91 -24.89
C LYS A 201 8.82 9.72 -24.42
N ALA A 202 9.42 8.54 -24.19
CA ALA A 202 8.69 7.36 -23.69
C ALA A 202 8.17 7.51 -22.24
N HIS A 203 8.92 8.21 -21.36
CA HIS A 203 8.49 8.44 -19.97
C HIS A 203 7.38 9.48 -19.90
N PHE A 204 7.32 10.41 -20.85
CA PHE A 204 6.27 11.43 -20.89
C PHE A 204 4.87 10.83 -20.97
N ILE A 205 4.66 9.86 -21.87
CA ILE A 205 3.34 9.23 -22.06
C ILE A 205 2.93 8.52 -20.78
N ILE A 206 3.86 7.78 -20.15
CA ILE A 206 3.61 7.06 -18.90
C ILE A 206 3.25 8.02 -17.77
N ILE A 207 4.01 9.11 -17.61
CA ILE A 207 3.76 10.13 -16.60
C ILE A 207 2.41 10.82 -16.86
N MET A 208 2.08 11.13 -18.11
CA MET A 208 0.78 11.72 -18.47
C MET A 208 -0.38 10.79 -18.11
N VAL A 209 -0.29 9.51 -18.47
CA VAL A 209 -1.28 8.49 -18.10
C VAL A 209 -1.41 8.38 -16.58
N ALA A 210 -0.28 8.34 -15.86
CA ALA A 210 -0.28 8.26 -14.40
C ALA A 210 -0.95 9.48 -13.74
N ASN A 211 -0.72 10.70 -14.26
CA ASN A 211 -1.40 11.90 -13.75
C ASN A 211 -2.90 11.87 -14.03
N VAL A 212 -3.31 11.46 -15.24
CA VAL A 212 -4.75 11.32 -15.58
C VAL A 212 -5.42 10.31 -14.64
N LEU A 213 -4.80 9.16 -14.42
CA LEU A 213 -5.30 8.15 -13.47
C LEU A 213 -5.36 8.70 -12.04
N ASN A 214 -4.38 9.47 -11.60
CA ASN A 214 -4.38 10.08 -10.27
C ASN A 214 -5.46 11.16 -10.10
N VAL A 215 -5.74 11.94 -11.14
CA VAL A 215 -6.86 12.89 -11.14
C VAL A 215 -8.19 12.14 -11.09
N ILE A 216 -8.34 11.04 -11.85
CA ILE A 216 -9.53 10.18 -11.80
C ILE A 216 -9.72 9.58 -10.39
N LEU A 217 -8.66 9.03 -9.79
CA LEU A 217 -8.71 8.49 -8.42
C LEU A 217 -9.12 9.56 -7.40
N ALA A 218 -8.56 10.77 -7.50
CA ALA A 218 -8.92 11.87 -6.63
C ALA A 218 -10.40 12.30 -6.80
N TRP A 219 -10.89 12.36 -8.04
CA TRP A 219 -12.29 12.69 -8.33
C TRP A 219 -13.24 11.60 -7.86
N MET A 220 -12.91 10.32 -8.09
CA MET A 220 -13.67 9.18 -7.54
C MET A 220 -13.74 9.25 -6.02
N GLY A 221 -12.68 9.70 -5.35
CA GLY A 221 -12.69 9.98 -3.91
C GLY A 221 -13.82 10.89 -3.45
N ILE A 222 -14.04 12.00 -4.17
CA ILE A 222 -15.14 12.93 -3.87
C ILE A 222 -16.50 12.27 -4.07
N VAL A 223 -16.65 11.48 -5.14
CA VAL A 223 -17.89 10.74 -5.41
C VAL A 223 -18.15 9.73 -4.29
N CYS A 224 -17.14 8.94 -3.91
CA CYS A 224 -17.22 7.96 -2.84
C CYS A 224 -17.53 8.60 -1.47
N HIS A 225 -17.04 9.81 -1.20
CA HIS A 225 -17.42 10.57 -0.01
C HIS A 225 -18.94 10.79 0.06
N PHE A 226 -19.56 11.23 -1.04
CA PHE A 226 -21.03 11.39 -1.10
C PHE A 226 -21.80 10.06 -1.05
N MET A 227 -21.14 8.94 -1.35
CA MET A 227 -21.69 7.59 -1.20
C MET A 227 -21.47 7.00 0.21
N GLY A 228 -20.88 7.74 1.15
CA GLY A 228 -20.69 7.31 2.53
C GLY A 228 -19.36 6.59 2.81
N THR A 229 -18.38 6.67 1.89
CA THR A 229 -17.02 6.14 2.16
C THR A 229 -16.27 7.07 3.11
N ASP A 230 -15.65 6.50 4.13
CA ASP A 230 -14.84 7.25 5.08
C ASP A 230 -13.47 7.66 4.48
N PHE A 231 -12.84 8.67 5.07
CA PHE A 231 -11.59 9.21 4.55
C PHE A 231 -10.44 8.21 4.64
N ALA A 232 -10.43 7.33 5.65
CA ALA A 232 -9.35 6.37 5.84
C ALA A 232 -9.38 5.29 4.75
N THR A 233 -10.56 4.77 4.40
CA THR A 233 -10.75 3.86 3.26
C THR A 233 -10.39 4.53 1.93
N PHE A 234 -10.75 5.80 1.74
CA PHE A 234 -10.34 6.58 0.57
C PHE A 234 -8.82 6.71 0.44
N LEU A 235 -8.14 7.11 1.53
CA LEU A 235 -6.67 7.23 1.54
C LEU A 235 -6.00 5.89 1.24
N LEU A 236 -6.53 4.79 1.79
CA LEU A 236 -6.02 3.44 1.53
C LEU A 236 -6.11 3.11 0.03
N GLY A 237 -7.30 3.31 -0.54
CA GLY A 237 -7.55 3.07 -1.96
C GLY A 237 -6.64 3.90 -2.87
N LEU A 238 -6.35 5.14 -2.49
CA LEU A 238 -5.43 6.03 -3.21
C LEU A 238 -3.98 5.53 -3.16
N LEU A 239 -3.49 5.12 -1.99
CA LEU A 239 -2.12 4.58 -1.83
C LEU A 239 -1.95 3.23 -2.55
N MET A 240 -2.92 2.33 -2.39
CA MET A 240 -2.93 1.03 -3.07
C MET A 240 -3.05 1.20 -4.59
N GLY A 241 -3.93 2.10 -5.05
CA GLY A 241 -4.12 2.41 -6.46
C GLY A 241 -2.83 2.88 -7.13
N ASN A 242 -2.09 3.79 -6.48
CA ASN A 242 -0.76 4.22 -6.97
C ASN A 242 0.26 3.09 -6.98
N THR A 243 0.27 2.25 -5.94
CA THR A 243 1.19 1.11 -5.85
C THR A 243 0.94 0.11 -6.98
N ILE A 244 -0.32 -0.23 -7.24
CA ILE A 244 -0.72 -1.15 -8.32
C ILE A 244 -0.42 -0.52 -9.68
N MET A 245 -0.80 0.74 -9.89
CA MET A 245 -0.51 1.46 -11.13
C MET A 245 0.99 1.45 -11.44
N TYR A 246 1.82 1.77 -10.45
CA TYR A 246 3.26 1.79 -10.63
C TYR A 246 3.85 0.39 -10.85
N ALA A 247 3.34 -0.65 -10.17
CA ALA A 247 3.73 -2.03 -10.43
C ALA A 247 3.40 -2.49 -11.87
N VAL A 248 2.22 -2.13 -12.39
CA VAL A 248 1.82 -2.43 -13.77
C VAL A 248 2.74 -1.74 -14.77
N VAL A 249 2.98 -0.43 -14.57
CA VAL A 249 3.92 0.35 -15.40
C VAL A 249 5.32 -0.28 -15.37
N TYR A 250 5.79 -0.68 -14.19
CA TYR A 250 7.10 -1.31 -14.03
C TYR A 250 7.21 -2.60 -14.85
N ILE A 251 6.20 -3.48 -14.79
CA ILE A 251 6.17 -4.74 -15.55
C ILE A 251 6.11 -4.45 -17.06
N ILE A 252 5.28 -3.49 -17.49
CA ILE A 252 5.22 -3.07 -18.91
C ILE A 252 6.60 -2.60 -19.38
N MET A 253 7.28 -1.77 -18.58
CA MET A 253 8.59 -1.23 -18.93
C MET A 253 9.69 -2.28 -18.96
N LYS A 254 9.62 -3.34 -18.13
CA LYS A 254 10.50 -4.50 -18.30
C LYS A 254 10.33 -5.10 -19.70
N TYR A 255 9.10 -5.37 -20.14
CA TYR A 255 8.86 -5.95 -21.47
C TYR A 255 9.27 -5.02 -22.62
N VAL A 256 9.00 -3.71 -22.52
CA VAL A 256 9.42 -2.71 -23.52
C VAL A 256 10.94 -2.69 -23.66
N ASN A 257 11.67 -2.88 -22.56
CA ASN A 257 13.13 -2.94 -22.55
C ASN A 257 13.71 -4.35 -22.78
N HIS A 258 12.89 -5.28 -23.26
CA HIS A 258 13.27 -6.67 -23.55
C HIS A 258 13.82 -7.44 -22.34
N GLU A 259 13.49 -7.01 -21.13
CA GLU A 259 13.71 -7.77 -19.90
C GLU A 259 12.62 -8.82 -19.71
N LYS A 260 12.93 -9.88 -18.96
CA LYS A 260 12.02 -11.03 -18.81
C LYS A 260 11.62 -11.18 -17.35
N LEU A 261 10.35 -11.48 -17.09
CA LEU A 261 9.96 -11.97 -15.77
C LEU A 261 10.27 -13.47 -15.68
N CYS A 262 11.03 -13.87 -14.67
CA CYS A 262 11.27 -15.28 -14.38
C CYS A 262 9.95 -16.00 -14.01
N ALA A 263 9.91 -17.33 -14.13
CA ALA A 263 8.71 -18.12 -13.80
C ALA A 263 8.26 -17.93 -12.34
N GLN A 264 9.21 -17.75 -11.41
CA GLN A 264 8.93 -17.55 -9.99
C GLN A 264 8.10 -16.28 -9.68
N PRO A 265 8.49 -15.06 -10.10
CA PRO A 265 7.64 -13.88 -9.91
C PRO A 265 6.31 -13.97 -10.66
N ILE A 266 6.26 -14.61 -11.85
CA ILE A 266 4.98 -14.82 -12.56
C ILE A 266 4.04 -15.68 -11.72
N LEU A 267 4.53 -16.77 -11.14
CA LEU A 267 3.75 -17.64 -10.26
C LEU A 267 3.21 -16.86 -9.06
N TYR A 268 4.05 -16.07 -8.39
CA TYR A 268 3.62 -15.25 -7.27
C TYR A 268 2.59 -14.18 -7.67
N ALA A 269 2.75 -13.56 -8.84
CA ALA A 269 1.78 -12.60 -9.35
C ALA A 269 0.41 -13.27 -9.61
N VAL A 270 0.39 -14.43 -10.27
CA VAL A 270 -0.86 -15.15 -10.57
C VAL A 270 -1.55 -15.62 -9.29
N LEU A 271 -0.81 -16.28 -8.38
CA LEU A 271 -1.36 -16.71 -7.09
C LEU A 271 -1.85 -15.51 -6.26
N GLY A 272 -1.06 -14.44 -6.20
CA GLY A 272 -1.41 -13.21 -5.52
C GLY A 272 -2.70 -12.59 -6.06
N MET A 273 -2.85 -12.48 -7.39
CA MET A 273 -4.06 -11.94 -8.01
C MET A 273 -5.31 -12.79 -7.73
N ILE A 274 -5.18 -14.12 -7.81
CA ILE A 274 -6.30 -15.04 -7.52
C ILE A 274 -6.75 -14.87 -6.06
N ILE A 275 -5.80 -14.88 -5.11
CA ILE A 275 -6.14 -14.78 -3.69
C ILE A 275 -6.65 -13.37 -3.35
N TRP A 276 -6.10 -12.31 -3.94
CA TRP A 276 -6.64 -10.95 -3.81
C TRP A 276 -8.08 -10.85 -4.33
N ALA A 277 -8.42 -11.52 -5.43
CA ALA A 277 -9.79 -11.53 -5.94
C ALA A 277 -10.77 -12.18 -4.94
N PHE A 278 -10.37 -13.31 -4.34
CA PHE A 278 -11.16 -13.93 -3.26
C PHE A 278 -11.22 -13.04 -2.01
N ALA A 279 -10.10 -12.44 -1.59
CA ALA A 279 -10.07 -11.53 -0.46
C ALA A 279 -11.00 -10.32 -0.69
N ALA A 280 -10.99 -9.73 -1.89
CA ALA A 280 -11.86 -8.61 -2.24
C ALA A 280 -13.35 -8.97 -2.19
N TYR A 281 -13.72 -10.21 -2.54
CA TYR A 281 -15.09 -10.69 -2.37
C TYR A 281 -15.54 -10.66 -0.91
N PHE A 282 -14.70 -11.18 0.00
CA PHE A 282 -15.01 -11.21 1.43
C PHE A 282 -14.94 -9.81 2.08
N PHE A 283 -14.00 -8.97 1.65
CA PHE A 283 -13.87 -7.57 2.11
C PHE A 283 -15.15 -6.76 1.88
N ASN A 284 -15.82 -6.97 0.74
CA ASN A 284 -17.07 -6.26 0.43
C ASN A 284 -18.30 -6.84 1.15
N SER A 285 -18.15 -7.93 1.90
CA SER A 285 -19.24 -8.56 2.68
C SER A 285 -19.15 -8.19 4.16
N ASN A 286 -19.34 -6.90 4.45
CA ASN A 286 -19.29 -6.36 5.81
C ASN A 286 -20.15 -7.18 6.79
N THR A 287 -19.60 -7.44 7.98
CA THR A 287 -20.25 -8.09 9.13
C THR A 287 -20.41 -7.16 10.33
N SER A 288 -19.66 -6.05 10.35
CA SER A 288 -19.78 -4.92 11.27
C SER A 288 -19.30 -3.64 10.56
N LEU A 289 -19.84 -2.49 10.96
CA LEU A 289 -19.37 -1.17 10.50
C LEU A 289 -19.08 -0.28 11.70
N TRP A 290 -17.84 0.23 11.81
CA TRP A 290 -17.42 1.16 12.86
C TRP A 290 -17.86 2.61 12.59
N SER A 291 -18.17 2.95 11.33
CA SER A 291 -18.53 4.31 10.90
C SER A 291 -19.95 4.74 11.27
N VAL A 292 -20.81 3.80 11.68
CA VAL A 292 -22.22 4.02 12.01
C VAL A 292 -22.47 3.93 13.52
N SER A 293 -23.72 4.04 13.96
CA SER A 293 -24.07 3.78 15.36
C SER A 293 -23.93 2.30 15.72
N ALA A 294 -23.67 1.96 16.99
CA ALA A 294 -23.58 0.57 17.41
C ALA A 294 -24.86 -0.24 17.13
N ALA A 295 -26.03 0.40 17.21
CA ALA A 295 -27.31 -0.21 16.86
C ALA A 295 -27.41 -0.52 15.36
N GLU A 296 -27.04 0.42 14.51
CA GLU A 296 -27.03 0.23 13.05
C GLU A 296 -25.99 -0.81 12.61
N SER A 297 -24.83 -0.84 13.27
CA SER A 297 -23.79 -1.86 13.04
C SER A 297 -24.30 -3.28 13.31
N LYS A 298 -25.23 -3.45 14.26
CA LYS A 298 -25.82 -4.75 14.60
C LYS A 298 -26.67 -5.34 13.47
N GLU A 299 -27.23 -4.52 12.59
CA GLU A 299 -27.99 -4.99 11.42
C GLU A 299 -27.11 -5.71 10.38
N TYR A 300 -25.80 -5.50 10.43
CA TYR A 300 -24.83 -6.16 9.54
C TYR A 300 -24.33 -7.51 10.06
N ASN A 301 -24.70 -7.89 11.30
CA ASN A 301 -24.22 -9.11 11.91
C ASN A 301 -24.63 -10.33 11.08
N LYS A 302 -23.70 -11.27 10.89
CA LYS A 302 -23.92 -12.49 10.11
C LYS A 302 -23.39 -13.70 10.87
N HIS A 303 -24.02 -14.84 10.67
CA HIS A 303 -23.51 -16.11 11.18
C HIS A 303 -22.14 -16.45 10.59
N CYS A 304 -21.36 -17.23 11.35
CA CYS A 304 -20.08 -17.76 10.88
C CYS A 304 -20.26 -18.60 9.61
N ILE A 305 -19.27 -18.54 8.72
CA ILE A 305 -19.30 -19.22 7.42
C ILE A 305 -18.32 -20.39 7.32
N VAL A 306 -17.20 -20.35 8.05
CA VAL A 306 -16.16 -21.38 7.99
C VAL A 306 -15.99 -22.00 9.37
N LEU A 307 -16.11 -23.32 9.45
CA LEU A 307 -15.94 -24.13 10.66
C LEU A 307 -16.82 -23.72 11.85
N ASN A 308 -17.90 -22.98 11.61
CA ASN A 308 -18.69 -22.30 12.66
C ASN A 308 -17.79 -21.48 13.62
N PHE A 309 -16.76 -20.84 13.07
CA PHE A 309 -15.79 -20.07 13.85
C PHE A 309 -15.36 -18.76 13.17
N TYR A 310 -15.22 -18.77 11.84
CA TYR A 310 -14.82 -17.57 11.09
C TYR A 310 -15.97 -16.98 10.30
N ASP A 311 -16.09 -15.65 10.32
CA ASP A 311 -17.01 -14.89 9.48
C ASP A 311 -16.33 -14.41 8.17
N ASN A 312 -17.00 -13.53 7.41
CA ASN A 312 -16.43 -13.00 6.17
C ASN A 312 -15.17 -12.14 6.42
N HIS A 313 -15.15 -11.35 7.50
CA HIS A 313 -14.04 -10.47 7.85
C HIS A 313 -12.81 -11.28 8.25
N ASP A 314 -13.02 -12.35 9.02
CA ASP A 314 -11.97 -13.29 9.39
C ASP A 314 -11.33 -13.98 8.18
N VAL A 315 -12.16 -14.43 7.23
CA VAL A 315 -11.68 -15.05 6.00
C VAL A 315 -10.93 -14.03 5.14
N TRP A 316 -11.37 -12.76 5.13
CA TRP A 316 -10.62 -11.69 4.49
C TRP A 316 -9.22 -11.55 5.07
N HIS A 317 -9.06 -11.47 6.41
CA HIS A 317 -7.75 -11.39 7.08
C HIS A 317 -6.80 -12.52 6.69
N LEU A 318 -7.30 -13.75 6.68
CA LEU A 318 -6.50 -14.91 6.32
C LEU A 318 -6.06 -14.88 4.85
N LEU A 319 -6.96 -14.49 3.94
CA LEU A 319 -6.66 -14.42 2.51
C LEU A 319 -5.74 -13.25 2.16
N SER A 320 -6.01 -12.06 2.71
CA SER A 320 -5.20 -10.86 2.47
C SER A 320 -3.76 -11.05 2.99
N ALA A 321 -3.56 -11.72 4.12
CA ALA A 321 -2.22 -12.05 4.63
C ALA A 321 -1.40 -12.87 3.62
N VAL A 322 -2.02 -13.89 3.02
CA VAL A 322 -1.38 -14.73 2.00
C VAL A 322 -1.17 -13.96 0.69
N ALA A 323 -2.14 -13.12 0.31
CA ALA A 323 -2.03 -12.30 -0.90
C ALA A 323 -0.90 -11.26 -0.78
N LEU A 324 -0.77 -10.61 0.39
CA LEU A 324 0.33 -9.68 0.69
C LEU A 324 1.68 -10.41 0.67
N PHE A 325 1.77 -11.61 1.25
CA PHE A 325 2.98 -12.43 1.17
C PHE A 325 3.41 -12.67 -0.27
N PHE A 326 2.50 -13.12 -1.14
CA PHE A 326 2.81 -13.30 -2.56
C PHE A 326 3.17 -11.99 -3.27
N SER A 327 2.52 -10.89 -2.91
CA SER A 327 2.87 -9.56 -3.43
C SER A 327 4.29 -9.15 -3.04
N PHE A 328 4.70 -9.43 -1.80
CA PHE A 328 6.06 -9.15 -1.33
C PHE A 328 7.09 -10.06 -1.98
N MET A 329 6.74 -11.35 -2.15
CA MET A 329 7.59 -12.31 -2.85
C MET A 329 7.77 -11.95 -4.33
N LEU A 330 6.72 -11.45 -5.00
CA LEU A 330 6.82 -10.85 -6.33
C LEU A 330 7.84 -9.72 -6.32
N LEU A 331 7.71 -8.72 -5.43
CA LEU A 331 8.65 -7.59 -5.36
C LEU A 331 10.09 -8.03 -5.08
N LEU A 332 10.29 -9.03 -4.22
CA LEU A 332 11.61 -9.56 -3.86
C LEU A 332 12.31 -10.32 -5.00
N THR A 333 11.54 -10.85 -5.96
CA THR A 333 12.03 -11.69 -7.07
C THR A 333 11.86 -11.06 -8.46
N LEU A 334 11.23 -9.89 -8.53
CA LEU A 334 10.83 -9.20 -9.77
C LEU A 334 11.96 -8.99 -10.78
N ASP A 335 13.20 -8.79 -10.30
CA ASP A 335 14.38 -8.46 -11.10
C ASP A 335 15.48 -9.50 -10.97
N ASP A 336 15.13 -10.74 -10.61
CA ASP A 336 16.10 -11.83 -10.52
C ASP A 336 16.69 -12.22 -11.90
N ASP A 337 16.02 -11.83 -13.00
CA ASP A 337 16.54 -11.98 -14.36
C ASP A 337 17.81 -11.15 -14.62
N LEU A 338 17.97 -10.04 -13.89
CA LEU A 338 19.06 -9.08 -14.08
C LEU A 338 20.29 -9.35 -13.21
N ILE A 339 20.30 -10.39 -12.36
CA ILE A 339 21.38 -10.60 -11.36
C ILE A 339 22.80 -10.61 -11.97
N ASN A 340 22.95 -11.10 -13.20
CA ASN A 340 24.23 -11.16 -13.92
C ASN A 340 24.41 -10.04 -14.96
N THR A 341 23.50 -9.07 -15.00
CA THR A 341 23.53 -7.96 -15.96
C THR A 341 24.32 -6.79 -15.37
N PRO A 342 25.36 -6.25 -16.04
CA PRO A 342 26.10 -5.10 -15.54
C PRO A 342 25.20 -3.88 -15.29
N HIS A 343 25.42 -3.13 -14.20
CA HIS A 343 24.59 -1.96 -13.83
C HIS A 343 24.44 -0.96 -14.98
N THR A 344 25.52 -0.72 -15.73
CA THR A 344 25.55 0.23 -16.85
C THR A 344 24.67 -0.18 -18.04
N SER A 345 24.24 -1.44 -18.09
CA SER A 345 23.36 -1.96 -19.14
C SER A 345 21.89 -2.08 -18.72
N ILE A 346 21.58 -1.80 -17.45
CA ILE A 346 20.21 -1.82 -16.94
C ILE A 346 19.58 -0.45 -17.23
N MET A 347 18.49 -0.44 -18.00
CA MET A 347 17.78 0.82 -18.27
C MET A 347 17.03 1.28 -17.01
N VAL A 348 17.13 2.59 -16.73
CA VAL A 348 16.33 3.31 -15.74
C VAL A 348 15.07 3.85 -16.41
N PHE A 349 13.92 3.62 -15.81
CA PHE A 349 12.62 4.08 -16.29
C PHE A 349 11.64 4.44 -15.18
#